data_AF-A0A535ALQ2-F1
#
_entry.id   AF-A0A535ALQ2-F1
#
_cell.length_a   1.000
_cell.length_b   1.000
_cell.length_c   1.000
_cell.angle_alpha   90.00
_cell.angle_beta   90.00
_cell.angle_gamma   90.00
#
_symmetry.space_group_name_H-M   'P 1'
#
loop_
_entity.id
_entity.type
_entity.pdbx_description
1 polymer ?
#
loop_
_entity_poly.entity_id
_entity_poly.type
_entity_poly.pdbx_seq_one_letter_code
_entity_poly.pdbx_strand_id
1 'polypeptide(L)'
;MTLLDAQAQHPFLLTFSLIGLVYLTCLGGVLAAQLAWRGHPAYWLAVLGGFFFLVGVLWGRGYLSGGATFTFLGGGIVLAVFGVALDLIFGPPVSQPSAE
;
A
#
# COMPACT_ATOMS: atom_id res chain seq x y z
N MET A 1 -17.03 8.29 22.30
CA MET A 1 -17.40 7.28 21.29
C MET A 1 -16.11 6.73 20.74
N THR A 2 -15.66 5.64 21.33
CA THR A 2 -14.37 5.04 20.97
C THR A 2 -14.56 4.21 19.71
N LEU A 3 -13.48 3.97 18.95
CA LEU A 3 -13.48 3.23 17.68
C LEU A 3 -14.18 1.84 17.79
N LEU A 4 -14.25 1.29 19.01
CA LEU A 4 -15.00 0.07 19.36
C LEU A 4 -16.53 0.24 19.24
N ASP A 5 -17.10 1.40 19.59
CA ASP A 5 -18.55 1.66 19.49
C ASP A 5 -18.99 1.72 18.01
N ALA A 6 -18.20 2.39 17.17
CA ALA A 6 -18.43 2.48 15.73
C ALA A 6 -18.34 1.10 15.04
N GLN A 7 -17.46 0.22 15.53
CA GLN A 7 -17.31 -1.14 15.03
C GLN A 7 -18.54 -2.02 15.30
N ALA A 8 -19.22 -1.79 16.43
CA ALA A 8 -20.43 -2.51 16.82
C ALA A 8 -21.68 -2.01 16.07
N GLN A 9 -21.73 -0.73 15.69
CA GLN A 9 -22.88 -0.13 15.01
C GLN A 9 -22.90 -0.33 13.48
N HIS A 10 -21.75 -0.50 12.81
CA HIS A 10 -21.70 -0.62 11.34
C HIS A 10 -20.68 -1.67 10.82
N PRO A 11 -20.89 -2.97 11.10
CA PRO A 11 -19.98 -4.04 10.66
C PRO A 11 -19.82 -4.11 9.13
N PHE A 12 -20.86 -3.75 8.38
CA PHE A 12 -20.81 -3.72 6.91
C PHE A 12 -19.91 -2.62 6.36
N LEU A 13 -19.95 -1.42 6.97
CA LEU A 13 -19.19 -0.25 6.50
C LEU A 13 -17.69 -0.49 6.66
N LEU A 14 -17.29 -1.14 7.76
CA LEU A 14 -15.91 -1.55 8.00
C LEU A 14 -15.45 -2.60 7.00
N THR A 15 -16.32 -3.56 6.66
CA THR A 15 -16.05 -4.59 5.64
C THR A 15 -15.86 -3.98 4.26
N PHE A 16 -16.76 -3.08 3.83
CA PHE A 16 -16.63 -2.37 2.55
C PHE A 16 -15.37 -1.51 2.49
N SER A 17 -15.03 -0.82 3.58
CA SER A 17 -13.79 -0.04 3.67
C SER A 17 -12.56 -0.93 3.51
N LEU A 18 -12.52 -2.09 4.18
CA LEU A 18 -11.45 -3.07 4.06
C LEU A 18 -11.29 -3.60 2.64
N ILE A 19 -12.40 -3.94 1.98
CA ILE A 19 -12.41 -4.37 0.57
C ILE A 19 -11.85 -3.27 -0.33
N GLY A 20 -12.33 -2.03 -0.16
CA GLY A 20 -11.84 -0.88 -0.93
C GLY A 20 -10.35 -0.63 -0.72
N LEU A 21 -9.87 -0.73 0.51
CA LEU A 21 -8.49 -0.52 0.88
C LEU A 21 -7.58 -1.60 0.26
N VAL A 22 -7.97 -2.87 0.35
CA VAL A 22 -7.26 -3.98 -0.31
C VAL A 22 -7.23 -3.78 -1.81
N TYR A 23 -8.37 -3.43 -2.42
CA TYR A 23 -8.46 -3.17 -3.86
C TYR A 23 -7.52 -2.05 -4.31
N LEU A 24 -7.54 -0.90 -3.61
CA LEU A 24 -6.67 0.23 -3.90
C LEU A 24 -5.19 -0.13 -3.72
N THR A 25 -4.86 -0.94 -2.72
CA THR A 25 -3.49 -1.41 -2.50
C THR A 25 -3.02 -2.31 -3.63
N CYS A 26 -3.85 -3.25 -4.08
CA CYS A 26 -3.54 -4.11 -5.22
C CYS A 26 -3.37 -3.29 -6.51
N LEU A 27 -4.28 -2.34 -6.77
CA LEU A 27 -4.23 -1.47 -7.94
C LEU A 27 -2.96 -0.60 -7.92
N GLY A 28 -2.64 0.00 -6.78
CA GLY A 28 -1.40 0.75 -6.58
C GLY A 28 -0.15 -0.12 -6.76
N GLY A 29 -0.17 -1.37 -6.26
CA GLY A 29 0.91 -2.33 -6.45
C GLY A 29 1.14 -2.72 -7.91
N VAL A 30 0.06 -2.95 -8.68
CA VAL A 30 0.15 -3.23 -10.12
C VAL A 30 0.70 -2.04 -10.88
N LEU A 31 0.27 -0.81 -10.56
CA LEU A 31 0.81 0.40 -11.16
C LEU A 31 2.29 0.60 -10.81
N ALA A 32 2.67 0.41 -9.55
CA ALA A 32 4.05 0.47 -9.10
C ALA A 32 4.92 -0.57 -9.82
N ALA A 33 4.44 -1.80 -9.97
CA ALA A 33 5.13 -2.82 -10.76
C ALA A 33 5.26 -2.36 -12.22
N GLN A 34 4.19 -1.88 -12.85
CA GLN A 34 4.27 -1.40 -14.23
C GLN A 34 5.32 -0.29 -14.41
N LEU A 35 5.40 0.67 -13.47
CA LEU A 35 6.42 1.72 -13.48
C LEU A 35 7.83 1.16 -13.27
N ALA A 36 7.98 0.21 -12.35
CA ALA A 36 9.26 -0.46 -12.12
C ALA A 36 9.78 -1.16 -13.37
N TRP A 37 8.90 -1.80 -14.12
CA TRP A 37 9.23 -2.46 -15.39
C TRP A 37 9.50 -1.47 -16.53
N ARG A 38 9.00 -0.23 -16.44
CA ARG A 38 9.24 0.86 -17.40
C ARG A 38 10.54 1.63 -17.15
N GLY A 39 11.41 1.13 -16.26
CA GLY A 39 12.73 1.74 -16.00
C GLY A 39 12.79 2.62 -14.76
N HIS A 40 11.77 2.55 -13.89
CA HIS A 40 11.74 3.25 -12.60
C HIS A 40 11.92 2.27 -11.43
N PRO A 41 13.12 1.68 -11.24
CA PRO A 41 13.32 0.53 -10.35
C PRO A 41 13.00 0.83 -8.88
N ALA A 42 13.01 2.09 -8.45
CA ALA A 42 12.65 2.49 -7.10
C ALA A 42 11.20 2.13 -6.72
N TYR A 43 10.28 1.99 -7.70
CA TYR A 43 8.92 1.50 -7.43
C TYR A 43 8.87 0.04 -6.97
N TRP A 44 9.93 -0.77 -7.12
CA TRP A 44 9.97 -2.10 -6.50
C TRP A 44 9.86 -2.04 -4.98
N LEU A 45 10.35 -0.97 -4.34
CA LEU A 45 10.14 -0.73 -2.91
C LEU A 45 8.65 -0.44 -2.61
N ALA A 46 7.93 0.22 -3.51
CA ALA A 46 6.50 0.44 -3.40
C ALA A 46 5.68 -0.85 -3.56
N VAL A 47 6.08 -1.72 -4.48
CA VAL A 47 5.49 -3.06 -4.62
C VAL A 47 5.70 -3.86 -3.33
N LEU A 48 6.93 -3.89 -2.81
CA LEU A 48 7.27 -4.62 -1.60
C LEU A 48 6.55 -4.04 -0.36
N GLY A 49 6.44 -2.72 -0.26
CA GLY A 49 5.69 -2.04 0.80
C GLY A 49 4.21 -2.36 0.77
N GLY A 50 3.59 -2.33 -0.41
CA GLY A 50 2.19 -2.74 -0.60
C GLY A 50 1.95 -4.21 -0.24
N PHE A 51 2.89 -5.09 -0.56
CA PHE A 51 2.83 -6.50 -0.16
C PHE A 51 2.87 -6.66 1.37
N PHE A 52 3.82 -6.02 2.06
CA PHE A 52 3.89 -6.06 3.53
C PHE A 52 2.64 -5.47 4.18
N PHE A 53 2.10 -4.40 3.61
CA PHE A 53 0.86 -3.82 4.08
C PHE A 53 -0.30 -4.81 3.96
N LEU A 54 -0.46 -5.48 2.81
CA LEU A 54 -1.48 -6.52 2.62
C LEU A 54 -1.31 -7.68 3.60
N VAL A 55 -0.08 -8.09 3.88
CA VAL A 55 0.23 -9.12 4.90
C VAL A 55 -0.31 -8.68 6.26
N GLY A 56 -0.03 -7.44 6.67
CA GLY A 56 -0.53 -6.88 7.92
C GLY A 56 -2.06 -6.77 7.96
N VAL A 57 -2.70 -6.37 6.86
CA VAL A 57 -4.17 -6.23 6.77
C VAL A 57 -4.88 -7.59 6.83
N LEU A 58 -4.41 -8.58 6.05
CA LEU A 58 -5.09 -9.87 5.87
C LEU A 58 -4.79 -10.85 7.01
N TRP A 59 -3.54 -10.96 7.43
CA TRP A 59 -3.14 -11.89 8.49
C TRP A 59 -3.16 -11.27 9.89
N GLY A 60 -3.28 -9.94 10.00
CA GLY A 60 -3.18 -9.22 11.26
C GLY A 60 -4.27 -9.50 12.29
N ARG A 61 -5.48 -9.88 11.84
CA ARG A 61 -6.62 -10.14 12.74
C ARG A 61 -6.67 -11.55 13.33
N GLY A 62 -5.85 -12.48 12.84
CA GLY A 62 -5.97 -13.90 13.23
C GLY A 62 -4.68 -14.69 13.34
N TYR A 63 -3.60 -14.27 12.68
CA TYR A 63 -2.36 -15.05 12.59
C TYR A 63 -1.11 -14.33 13.11
N LEU A 64 -1.15 -13.00 13.25
CA LEU A 64 -0.02 -12.19 13.71
C LEU A 64 -0.28 -11.61 15.10
N SER A 65 0.78 -11.45 15.90
CA SER A 65 0.71 -10.68 17.13
C SER A 65 0.41 -9.20 16.83
N GLY A 66 -0.28 -8.50 17.73
CA GLY A 66 -0.66 -7.10 17.51
C GLY A 66 0.53 -6.19 17.15
N GLY A 67 1.71 -6.46 17.73
CA GLY A 67 2.95 -5.77 17.39
C GLY A 67 3.43 -6.06 15.96
N ALA A 68 3.44 -7.31 15.53
CA ALA A 68 3.81 -7.69 14.17
C ALA A 68 2.86 -7.09 13.13
N THR A 69 1.54 -7.14 13.39
CA THR A 69 0.52 -6.50 12.55
C THR A 69 0.79 -5.02 12.35
N PHE A 70 1.11 -4.30 13.44
CA PHE A 70 1.43 -2.88 13.39
C PHE A 70 2.71 -2.60 12.59
N THR A 71 3.75 -3.41 12.77
CA THR A 71 5.00 -3.28 12.02
C THR A 71 4.79 -3.51 10.52
N PHE A 72 4.00 -4.50 10.11
CA PHE A 72 3.71 -4.76 8.70
C PHE A 72 2.87 -3.66 8.07
N LEU A 73 1.86 -3.14 8.78
CA LEU A 73 1.06 -2.01 8.33
C LEU A 73 1.91 -0.74 8.18
N GLY A 74 2.56 -0.31 9.25
CA GLY A 74 3.34 0.93 9.27
C GLY A 74 4.57 0.84 8.37
N GLY A 75 5.34 -0.25 8.50
CA GLY A 75 6.53 -0.49 7.69
C GLY A 75 6.21 -0.63 6.20
N GLY A 76 5.10 -1.28 5.85
CA GLY A 76 4.64 -1.38 4.47
C GLY A 76 4.33 0.00 3.84
N ILE A 77 3.61 0.86 4.57
CA ILE A 77 3.32 2.22 4.12
C ILE A 77 4.61 3.05 3.97
N VAL A 78 5.47 3.05 4.99
CA VAL A 78 6.72 3.83 4.97
C VAL A 78 7.60 3.40 3.80
N LEU A 79 7.75 2.10 3.59
CA LEU A 79 8.54 1.56 2.49
C LEU A 79 7.95 1.97 1.13
N ALA A 80 6.63 1.97 1.02
CA ALA A 80 5.98 2.35 -0.23
C ALA A 80 6.14 3.84 -0.56
N VAL A 81 5.90 4.70 0.42
CA VAL A 81 6.12 6.16 0.28
C VAL A 81 7.59 6.44 -0.04
N PHE A 82 8.52 5.75 0.63
CA PHE A 82 9.94 5.93 0.40
C PHE A 82 10.37 5.52 -1.02
N GLY A 83 9.85 4.40 -1.54
CA GLY A 83 10.10 3.98 -2.92
C GLY A 83 9.64 5.01 -3.95
N VAL A 84 8.43 5.56 -3.76
CA VAL A 84 7.90 6.63 -4.61
C VAL A 84 8.74 7.90 -4.50
N ALA A 85 9.14 8.29 -3.29
CA ALA A 85 9.96 9.48 -3.08
C ALA A 85 11.35 9.34 -3.74
N LEU A 86 11.98 8.17 -3.64
CA LEU A 86 13.24 7.89 -4.33
C LEU A 86 13.10 8.03 -5.84
N ASP A 87 12.01 7.53 -6.41
CA ASP A 87 11.75 7.68 -7.84
C ASP A 87 11.54 9.15 -8.24
N LEU A 88 10.84 9.93 -7.43
CA LEU A 88 10.64 11.36 -7.69
C LEU A 88 11.94 12.19 -7.61
N ILE A 89 12.90 11.77 -6.78
CA ILE A 89 14.17 12.48 -6.56
C ILE A 89 15.23 12.05 -7.57
N PHE A 90 15.33 10.75 -7.85
CA PHE A 90 16.43 10.15 -8.62
C PHE A 90 15.99 9.44 -9.90
N GLY A 91 14.68 9.28 -10.10
CA GLY A 91 14.13 8.58 -11.25
C GLY A 91 14.35 9.34 -12.55
N PRO A 92 14.32 8.63 -13.68
CA PRO A 92 14.35 9.26 -14.99
C PRO A 92 13.15 10.21 -15.15
N PRO A 93 13.29 11.32 -15.88
CA PRO A 93 12.18 12.24 -16.11
C PRO A 93 11.03 11.47 -16.77
N VAL A 94 9.83 11.59 -16.22
CA VAL A 94 8.60 11.07 -16.87
C VAL A 94 8.58 11.64 -18.27
N SER A 95 8.74 10.77 -19.27
CA SER A 95 8.74 11.17 -20.67
C SER A 95 7.44 11.93 -20.93
N GLN A 96 7.56 13.24 -21.13
CA GLN A 96 6.44 14.04 -21.59
C GLN A 96 5.94 13.40 -22.89
N PRO A 97 4.61 13.25 -23.08
CA PRO A 97 4.11 12.80 -24.37
C PRO A 97 4.64 13.79 -25.41
N SER A 98 5.50 13.29 -26.31
CA SER A 98 6.00 14.04 -27.44
C SER A 98 4.77 14.49 -28.22
N ALA A 99 4.45 15.78 -28.13
CA ALA A 99 3.48 16.40 -28.99
C ALA A 99 4.12 16.46 -30.38
N GLU A 100 3.84 15.44 -31.19
CA GLU A 100 3.94 15.51 -32.65
C GLU A 100 2.63 16.02 -33.23
#